data_AF-A0A061SUA8-F1
#
_entry.id   AF-A0A061SUA8-F1
#
_cell.length_a   1.000
_cell.length_b   1.000
_cell.length_c   1.000
_cell.angle_alpha   90.00
_cell.angle_beta   90.00
_cell.angle_gamma   90.00
#
_symmetry.space_group_name_H-M   'P 1'
#
loop_
_entity.id
_entity.type
_entity.pdbx_description
1 polymer ?
#
loop_
_entity_poly.entity_id
_entity_poly.type
_entity_poly.pdbx_seq_one_letter_code
_entity_poly.pdbx_strand_id
1 'polypeptide(L)'
;MLKKLCLVALLASLAACGDPLRNLDRLSDVDLAETEPVAQALPTEDEIAREGFLGTTAADPATNTAAQLQPADPAPEKRGGLLGLLRRVVPNTDPAPQDAAALAPVVLDAEPAPQTPVEQTTTVLETTPEDPATDEPVLLASLTPTEEPPRKRAGLFARIAAPKKDKPRTGPDAADVSYGTILPYGVIARVCEARRKPMGRKVEKANARGFALFDSNPDSAAPRTFYLTGFPDGCPRQLTAASVLLGAPSFYEQLHYGPAGKHLAYGDTDKAYEKVKSRVCGARKGKPCGSKIGQLEKSTFFVNTYERLGGNARWSELLIHDGEVLAASLKSND
;
A
#
# COMPACT_ATOMS: atom_id res chain seq x y z
N MET A 1 15.98 7.70 70.94
CA MET A 1 14.55 7.66 70.53
C MET A 1 14.32 8.16 69.09
N LEU A 2 15.07 9.16 68.62
CA LEU A 2 14.94 9.74 67.27
C LEU A 2 15.12 8.73 66.11
N LYS A 3 16.07 7.78 66.21
CA LYS A 3 16.29 6.73 65.20
C LYS A 3 15.10 5.77 65.03
N LYS A 4 14.37 5.47 66.12
CA LYS A 4 13.17 4.62 66.07
C LYS A 4 12.00 5.37 65.44
N LEU A 5 11.90 6.69 65.65
CA LEU A 5 10.88 7.54 65.04
C LEU A 5 11.07 7.64 63.51
N CYS A 6 12.32 7.81 63.04
CA CYS A 6 12.61 7.87 61.60
C CYS A 6 12.32 6.54 60.88
N LEU A 7 12.58 5.40 61.53
CA LEU A 7 12.30 4.09 60.94
C LEU A 7 10.79 3.84 60.76
N VAL A 8 9.98 4.26 61.75
CA VAL A 8 8.50 4.14 61.68
C VAL A 8 7.93 5.08 60.62
N ALA A 9 8.45 6.30 60.48
CA ALA A 9 8.02 7.23 59.42
C ALA A 9 8.37 6.73 58.01
N LEU A 10 9.54 6.08 57.86
CA LEU A 10 9.94 5.46 56.60
C LEU A 10 9.05 4.24 56.26
N LEU A 11 8.77 3.37 57.24
CA LEU A 11 7.88 2.22 57.03
C LEU A 11 6.43 2.66 56.73
N ALA A 12 5.95 3.75 57.33
CA ALA A 12 4.63 4.30 57.06
C ALA A 12 4.50 4.93 55.67
N SER A 13 5.60 5.48 55.11
CA SER A 13 5.59 6.04 53.75
C SER A 13 5.67 4.98 52.65
N LEU A 14 6.23 3.79 52.92
CA LEU A 14 6.17 2.66 51.99
C LEU A 14 4.79 1.97 51.93
N ALA A 15 3.98 2.07 53.00
CA ALA A 15 2.62 1.54 53.02
C ALA A 15 1.59 2.46 52.31
N ALA A 16 1.99 3.67 51.92
CA ALA A 16 1.20 4.59 51.11
C ALA A 16 1.31 4.31 49.60
N CYS A 17 1.40 3.03 49.21
CA CYS A 17 1.19 2.62 47.83
C CYS A 17 -0.30 2.78 47.52
N GLY A 18 -0.66 3.94 46.94
CA GLY A 18 -2.01 4.18 46.44
C GLY A 18 -2.37 3.15 45.38
N ASP A 19 -3.50 2.47 45.58
CA ASP A 19 -4.07 1.54 44.61
C ASP A 19 -4.39 2.30 43.31
N PRO A 20 -3.60 2.11 42.23
CA PRO A 20 -3.73 2.87 40.99
C PRO A 20 -4.99 2.50 40.20
N LEU A 21 -5.75 1.49 40.65
CA LEU A 21 -6.99 1.04 40.04
C LEU A 21 -8.22 1.42 40.85
N ARG A 22 -8.07 2.20 41.93
CA ARG A 22 -9.20 2.60 42.80
C ARG A 22 -10.27 3.44 42.09
N ASN A 23 -9.90 4.12 41.00
CA ASN A 23 -10.81 4.94 40.19
C ASN A 23 -11.26 4.24 38.90
N LEU A 24 -11.04 2.93 38.76
CA LEU A 24 -11.58 2.16 37.65
C LEU A 24 -12.79 1.39 38.15
N ASP A 25 -13.92 1.55 37.44
CA ASP A 25 -15.12 0.77 37.69
C ASP A 25 -14.78 -0.72 37.57
N ARG A 26 -15.11 -1.49 38.62
CA ARG A 26 -14.88 -2.93 38.60
C ARG A 26 -16.03 -3.60 37.88
N LEU A 27 -15.74 -4.68 37.17
CA LEU A 27 -16.75 -5.52 36.53
C LEU A 27 -17.79 -6.08 37.53
N SER A 28 -17.44 -6.14 38.81
CA SER A 28 -18.33 -6.52 39.91
C SER A 28 -19.36 -5.44 40.29
N ASP A 29 -19.12 -4.19 39.89
CA ASP A 29 -19.92 -3.04 40.28
C ASP A 29 -20.91 -2.65 39.16
N VAL A 30 -20.89 -3.41 38.06
CA VAL A 30 -21.86 -3.33 36.96
C VAL A 30 -23.01 -4.29 37.28
N ASP A 31 -24.20 -3.75 37.55
CA ASP A 31 -25.43 -4.53 37.65
C ASP A 31 -25.71 -5.19 36.29
N LEU A 32 -25.33 -6.45 36.16
CA LEU A 32 -25.72 -7.30 35.04
C LEU A 32 -27.17 -7.72 35.26
N ALA A 33 -28.07 -7.33 34.36
CA ALA A 33 -29.44 -7.82 34.36
C ALA A 33 -29.41 -9.36 34.21
N GLU A 34 -29.91 -10.11 35.21
CA GLU A 34 -29.94 -11.59 35.20
C GLU A 34 -30.79 -12.18 34.04
N THR A 35 -31.48 -11.33 33.28
CA THR A 35 -32.41 -11.71 32.20
C THR A 35 -32.23 -10.90 30.91
N GLU A 36 -31.01 -10.45 30.60
CA GLU A 36 -30.68 -10.12 29.22
C GLU A 36 -30.09 -11.34 28.49
N PRO A 37 -30.43 -11.57 27.21
CA PRO A 37 -29.80 -12.63 26.44
C PRO A 37 -28.32 -12.31 26.35
N VAL A 38 -27.50 -13.10 27.07
CA VAL A 38 -26.06 -13.14 26.85
C VAL A 38 -25.86 -13.29 25.35
N ALA A 39 -25.19 -12.33 24.72
CA ALA A 39 -24.72 -12.46 23.36
C ALA A 39 -23.70 -13.60 23.34
N GLN A 40 -24.20 -14.83 23.28
CA GLN A 40 -23.47 -16.06 23.08
C GLN A 40 -22.98 -16.01 21.63
N ALA A 41 -21.88 -15.30 21.39
CA ALA A 41 -21.07 -15.49 20.20
C ALA A 41 -20.29 -16.81 20.34
N LEU A 42 -21.00 -17.90 20.66
CA LEU A 42 -20.45 -19.23 20.51
C LEU A 42 -20.50 -19.54 19.02
N PRO A 43 -19.37 -19.92 18.41
CA PRO A 43 -19.35 -20.33 17.01
C PRO A 43 -20.30 -21.51 16.82
N THR A 44 -20.96 -21.54 15.67
CA THR A 44 -21.86 -22.63 15.31
C THR A 44 -21.11 -23.95 15.12
N GLU A 45 -21.77 -25.10 15.28
CA GLU A 45 -21.14 -26.40 15.09
C GLU A 45 -20.51 -26.55 13.68
N ASP A 46 -21.13 -25.93 12.66
CA ASP A 46 -20.62 -25.88 11.29
C ASP A 46 -19.34 -25.03 11.15
N GLU A 47 -19.22 -23.95 11.92
CA GLU A 47 -18.00 -23.12 11.97
C GLU A 47 -16.88 -23.83 12.73
N ILE A 48 -17.21 -24.52 13.84
CA ILE A 48 -16.26 -25.31 14.62
C ILE A 48 -15.71 -26.48 13.80
N ALA A 49 -16.56 -27.13 13.00
CA ALA A 49 -16.17 -28.22 12.11
C ALA A 49 -15.25 -27.75 10.98
N ARG A 50 -15.37 -26.49 10.54
CA ARG A 50 -14.60 -25.92 9.42
C ARG A 50 -13.29 -25.28 9.87
N GLU A 51 -13.30 -24.53 10.97
CA GLU A 51 -12.18 -23.69 11.40
C GLU A 51 -11.38 -24.28 12.56
N GLY A 52 -11.95 -25.25 13.28
CA GLY A 52 -11.35 -25.82 14.48
C GLY A 52 -11.45 -24.87 15.67
N PHE A 53 -11.91 -25.39 16.80
CA PHE A 53 -11.94 -24.66 18.07
C PHE A 53 -10.97 -25.32 19.05
N LEU A 54 -10.38 -24.54 19.95
CA LEU A 54 -9.36 -25.04 20.88
C LEU A 54 -9.89 -26.25 21.65
N GLY A 55 -9.36 -27.44 21.35
CA GLY A 55 -9.76 -28.72 21.94
C GLY A 55 -10.58 -29.66 21.05
N THR A 56 -10.91 -29.30 19.80
CA THR A 56 -11.57 -30.22 18.84
C THR A 56 -10.56 -30.92 17.92
N THR A 57 -10.90 -32.12 17.43
CA THR A 57 -10.03 -32.97 16.59
C THR A 57 -9.62 -32.33 15.25
N ALA A 58 -10.35 -31.29 14.81
CA ALA A 58 -9.99 -30.48 13.64
C ALA A 58 -8.81 -29.53 13.91
N ALA A 59 -8.57 -29.15 15.18
CA ALA A 59 -7.44 -28.34 15.61
C ALA A 59 -6.19 -29.17 15.95
N ASP A 60 -6.26 -30.50 15.84
CA ASP A 60 -5.16 -31.41 16.17
C ASP A 60 -4.19 -31.52 14.96
N PRO A 61 -2.91 -31.13 15.08
CA PRO A 61 -1.97 -31.15 13.96
C PRO A 61 -1.66 -32.56 13.44
N ALA A 62 -2.02 -33.61 14.19
CA ALA A 62 -1.84 -34.99 13.77
C ALA A 62 -2.79 -35.41 12.62
N THR A 63 -4.00 -34.84 12.55
CA THR A 63 -5.01 -35.20 11.54
C THR A 63 -4.76 -34.53 10.19
N ASN A 64 -4.08 -33.38 10.19
CA ASN A 64 -3.70 -32.63 8.99
C ASN A 64 -2.37 -33.10 8.36
N THR A 65 -1.75 -34.15 8.91
CA THR A 65 -0.48 -34.74 8.42
C THR A 65 -0.70 -36.15 7.86
N ALA A 66 -1.80 -36.37 7.14
CA ALA A 66 -2.12 -37.65 6.49
C ALA A 66 -2.18 -37.57 4.95
N ALA A 67 -1.63 -36.51 4.35
CA ALA A 67 -1.32 -36.45 2.93
C ALA A 67 0.12 -35.96 2.76
N GLN A 68 0.98 -36.84 2.20
CA GLN A 68 2.41 -36.68 1.88
C GLN A 68 3.39 -37.09 2.99
N LEU A 69 3.57 -38.40 3.12
CA LEU A 69 4.80 -39.01 3.62
C LEU A 69 5.49 -39.73 2.44
N GLN A 70 6.39 -39.04 1.74
CA GLN A 70 7.51 -39.68 1.06
C GLN A 70 8.62 -39.93 2.10
N PRO A 71 9.32 -41.09 2.09
CA PRO A 71 10.36 -41.39 3.07
C PRO A 71 11.58 -40.48 2.90
N ALA A 72 12.10 -40.00 4.02
CA ALA A 72 13.33 -39.22 4.08
C ALA A 72 14.58 -40.12 3.97
N ASP A 73 15.52 -39.72 3.11
CA ASP A 73 16.89 -40.27 3.04
C ASP A 73 17.69 -39.95 4.32
N PRO A 74 18.61 -40.84 4.74
CA PRO A 74 19.36 -40.67 5.99
C PRO A 74 20.44 -39.58 5.91
N ALA A 75 20.61 -38.89 7.04
CA ALA A 75 21.53 -37.78 7.25
C ALA A 75 23.01 -38.15 7.06
N PRO A 76 23.85 -37.28 6.46
CA PRO A 76 25.28 -37.49 6.41
C PRO A 76 25.98 -37.06 7.71
N GLU A 77 26.91 -37.89 8.15
CA GLU A 77 27.75 -37.71 9.34
C GLU A 77 28.66 -36.47 9.27
N LYS A 78 28.90 -35.88 10.44
CA LYS A 78 29.82 -34.78 10.66
C LYS A 78 31.26 -35.24 10.44
N ARG A 79 31.99 -34.57 9.54
CA ARG A 79 33.46 -34.58 9.52
C ARG A 79 33.98 -33.15 9.59
N GLY A 80 34.77 -32.90 10.63
CA GLY A 80 35.44 -31.62 10.86
C GLY A 80 36.54 -31.36 9.82
N GLY A 81 36.89 -30.09 9.66
CA GLY A 81 38.02 -29.66 8.85
C GLY A 81 37.98 -28.17 8.57
N LEU A 82 38.80 -27.40 9.30
CA LEU A 82 39.18 -26.03 8.95
C LEU A 82 40.15 -26.10 7.76
N LEU A 83 39.98 -25.21 6.76
CA LEU A 83 40.81 -24.98 5.55
C LEU A 83 40.28 -25.59 4.23
N GLY A 84 39.30 -24.94 3.62
CA GLY A 84 38.82 -25.23 2.26
C GLY A 84 38.72 -23.98 1.39
N LEU A 85 39.76 -23.15 1.39
CA LEU A 85 39.91 -22.02 0.46
C LEU A 85 40.44 -22.56 -0.88
N LEU A 86 39.79 -22.22 -1.99
CA LEU A 86 40.22 -22.36 -3.39
C LEU A 86 39.99 -23.75 -4.05
N ARG A 87 38.97 -23.89 -4.92
CA ARG A 87 39.19 -24.04 -6.38
C ARG A 87 37.89 -24.07 -7.21
N ARG A 88 37.95 -23.30 -8.30
CA ARG A 88 37.07 -23.10 -9.46
C ARG A 88 37.04 -24.35 -10.38
N VAL A 89 35.94 -24.57 -11.12
CA VAL A 89 35.88 -24.82 -12.58
C VAL A 89 34.41 -24.87 -13.05
N VAL A 90 34.11 -24.12 -14.12
CA VAL A 90 32.90 -24.18 -14.97
C VAL A 90 33.28 -24.94 -16.25
N PRO A 91 32.36 -25.71 -16.85
CA PRO A 91 32.14 -25.52 -18.29
C PRO A 91 30.64 -25.45 -18.66
N ASN A 92 30.39 -24.62 -19.68
CA ASN A 92 29.15 -24.47 -20.43
C ASN A 92 28.82 -25.73 -21.25
N THR A 93 27.53 -26.01 -21.46
CA THR A 93 27.01 -26.72 -22.63
C THR A 93 25.60 -26.23 -22.93
N ASP A 94 25.42 -25.59 -24.10
CA ASP A 94 24.14 -25.23 -24.76
C ASP A 94 23.76 -26.35 -25.78
N PRO A 95 22.61 -26.33 -26.50
CA PRO A 95 21.39 -27.02 -26.08
C PRO A 95 20.74 -27.93 -27.17
N ALA A 96 19.59 -28.52 -26.82
CA ALA A 96 18.47 -29.00 -27.65
C ALA A 96 18.50 -30.47 -28.18
N PRO A 97 17.38 -31.06 -28.68
CA PRO A 97 15.98 -30.58 -28.73
C PRO A 97 14.87 -31.65 -28.42
N GLN A 98 13.61 -31.17 -28.36
CA GLN A 98 12.31 -31.87 -28.57
C GLN A 98 11.79 -32.85 -27.50
N ASP A 99 10.62 -32.56 -26.92
CA ASP A 99 9.40 -33.25 -27.37
C ASP A 99 8.13 -32.50 -26.94
N ALA A 100 7.24 -32.36 -27.92
CA ALA A 100 5.91 -31.81 -27.79
C ALA A 100 4.95 -32.90 -27.33
N ALA A 101 4.17 -32.64 -26.29
CA ALA A 101 2.97 -33.39 -25.99
C ALA A 101 1.83 -32.41 -25.70
N ALA A 102 0.82 -32.50 -26.56
CA ALA A 102 -0.42 -31.73 -26.55
C ALA A 102 -1.25 -32.06 -25.31
N LEU A 103 -1.92 -31.04 -24.75
CA LEU A 103 -3.08 -31.22 -23.89
C LEU A 103 -4.20 -30.28 -24.35
N ALA A 104 -5.35 -30.90 -24.60
CA ALA A 104 -6.59 -30.33 -25.11
C ALA A 104 -7.24 -29.34 -24.11
N PRO A 105 -8.04 -28.37 -24.59
CA PRO A 105 -8.85 -27.53 -23.71
C PRO A 105 -10.07 -28.29 -23.18
N VAL A 106 -10.26 -28.22 -21.86
CA VAL A 106 -11.44 -28.68 -21.14
C VAL A 106 -12.62 -27.77 -21.47
N VAL A 107 -13.69 -28.39 -21.97
CA VAL A 107 -14.99 -27.78 -22.26
C VAL A 107 -15.73 -27.62 -20.92
N LEU A 108 -16.16 -26.40 -20.59
CA LEU A 108 -17.17 -26.15 -19.56
C LEU A 108 -18.54 -26.11 -20.23
N ASP A 109 -19.39 -27.06 -19.85
CA ASP A 109 -20.81 -27.07 -20.17
C ASP A 109 -21.52 -25.83 -19.62
N ALA A 110 -22.23 -25.12 -20.49
CA ALA A 110 -23.15 -24.05 -20.15
C ALA A 110 -24.57 -24.49 -20.56
N GLU A 111 -25.47 -24.53 -19.58
CA GLU A 111 -26.90 -24.83 -19.77
C GLU A 111 -27.66 -23.59 -20.29
N PRO A 112 -28.70 -23.73 -21.15
CA PRO A 112 -29.10 -22.68 -22.09
C PRO A 112 -30.26 -21.81 -21.58
N ALA A 113 -30.29 -20.55 -22.05
CA ALA A 113 -31.45 -19.66 -21.96
C ALA A 113 -31.97 -19.30 -23.38
N PRO A 114 -33.27 -19.05 -23.54
CA PRO A 114 -33.98 -19.24 -24.81
C PRO A 114 -33.85 -18.06 -25.79
N GLN A 115 -33.87 -18.44 -27.08
CA GLN A 115 -33.72 -17.61 -28.26
C GLN A 115 -35.00 -16.82 -28.57
N THR A 116 -34.85 -15.53 -28.86
CA THR A 116 -35.83 -14.73 -29.64
C THR A 116 -35.21 -14.45 -31.01
N PRO A 117 -35.91 -14.66 -32.15
CA PRO A 117 -35.33 -14.43 -33.46
C PRO A 117 -35.44 -12.96 -33.85
N VAL A 118 -34.36 -12.37 -34.36
CA VAL A 118 -34.39 -11.10 -35.08
C VAL A 118 -33.99 -11.39 -36.53
N GLU A 119 -34.93 -11.15 -37.44
CA GLU A 119 -34.78 -11.24 -38.89
C GLU A 119 -33.66 -10.32 -39.40
N GLN A 120 -32.73 -10.90 -40.15
CA GLN A 120 -31.77 -10.18 -40.97
C GLN A 120 -32.39 -9.93 -42.35
N THR A 121 -32.68 -8.67 -42.67
CA THR A 121 -32.94 -8.27 -44.05
C THR A 121 -31.64 -7.79 -44.67
N THR A 122 -31.13 -8.61 -45.58
CA THR A 122 -30.05 -8.29 -46.53
C THR A 122 -30.61 -7.34 -47.59
N THR A 123 -29.95 -6.22 -47.83
CA THR A 123 -30.11 -5.48 -49.09
C THR A 123 -28.73 -5.21 -49.65
N VAL A 124 -28.46 -5.90 -50.76
CA VAL A 124 -27.32 -5.72 -51.65
C VAL A 124 -27.63 -4.52 -52.53
N LEU A 125 -26.73 -3.55 -52.64
CA LEU A 125 -26.63 -2.74 -53.84
C LEU A 125 -25.16 -2.49 -54.18
N GLU A 126 -24.78 -3.15 -55.26
CA GLU A 126 -23.51 -3.06 -55.97
C GLU A 126 -23.62 -1.92 -56.99
N THR A 127 -22.67 -0.99 -57.00
CA THR A 127 -22.39 -0.18 -58.20
C THR A 127 -20.92 0.25 -58.24
N THR A 128 -20.31 -0.11 -59.37
CA THR A 128 -18.94 0.00 -59.88
C THR A 128 -18.39 1.45 -59.95
N PRO A 129 -17.06 1.66 -60.04
CA PRO A 129 -16.39 2.91 -59.68
C PRO A 129 -16.12 3.83 -60.88
N GLU A 130 -16.00 5.13 -60.60
CA GLU A 130 -15.47 6.12 -61.54
C GLU A 130 -14.52 7.07 -60.80
N ASP A 131 -13.24 6.97 -61.16
CA ASP A 131 -12.20 7.97 -60.94
C ASP A 131 -12.50 9.15 -61.90
N PRO A 132 -12.29 10.41 -61.49
CA PRO A 132 -11.05 11.01 -61.95
C PRO A 132 -10.37 11.93 -60.93
N ALA A 133 -9.07 11.69 -60.79
CA ALA A 133 -7.99 12.67 -60.68
C ALA A 133 -8.40 14.15 -60.83
N THR A 134 -8.10 14.94 -59.80
CA THR A 134 -7.64 16.32 -60.00
C THR A 134 -6.62 16.66 -58.92
N ASP A 135 -5.38 16.79 -59.37
CA ASP A 135 -4.29 17.52 -58.73
C ASP A 135 -4.77 18.86 -58.18
N GLU A 136 -4.54 19.13 -56.89
CA GLU A 136 -4.14 20.46 -56.40
C GLU A 136 -3.38 20.32 -55.06
N PRO A 137 -2.40 21.20 -54.82
CA PRO A 137 -1.08 20.77 -54.34
C PRO A 137 -1.00 20.59 -52.83
N VAL A 138 -0.24 19.55 -52.45
CA VAL A 138 0.33 19.37 -51.11
C VAL A 138 1.16 20.60 -50.76
N LEU A 139 0.55 21.50 -49.96
CA LEU A 139 1.21 22.66 -49.40
C LEU A 139 2.16 22.18 -48.30
N LEU A 140 3.39 21.87 -48.71
CA LEU A 140 4.53 21.63 -47.84
C LEU A 140 4.67 22.85 -46.93
N ALA A 141 4.30 22.69 -45.66
CA ALA A 141 4.54 23.68 -44.63
C ALA A 141 6.05 23.88 -44.50
N SER A 142 6.56 24.90 -45.18
CA SER A 142 7.91 25.41 -45.06
C SER A 142 8.17 25.78 -43.60
N LEU A 143 9.13 25.11 -42.98
CA LEU A 143 9.72 25.50 -41.71
C LEU A 143 10.37 26.88 -41.87
N THR A 144 9.62 27.94 -41.58
CA THR A 144 10.22 29.25 -41.28
C THR A 144 11.09 29.07 -40.03
N PRO A 145 12.39 29.43 -40.08
CA PRO A 145 13.21 29.50 -38.89
C PRO A 145 12.55 30.47 -37.92
N THR A 146 12.17 29.98 -36.73
CA THR A 146 11.79 30.85 -35.61
C THR A 146 12.98 31.73 -35.31
N GLU A 147 12.83 33.02 -35.61
CA GLU A 147 13.77 34.07 -35.28
C GLU A 147 13.98 34.07 -33.76
N GLU A 148 15.20 33.76 -33.33
CA GLU A 148 15.60 33.72 -31.92
C GLU A 148 15.49 35.16 -31.37
N PRO A 149 14.65 35.43 -30.34
CA PRO A 149 14.53 36.77 -29.83
C PRO A 149 15.89 37.26 -29.33
N PRO A 150 16.24 38.54 -29.51
CA PRO A 150 17.56 39.06 -29.18
C PRO A 150 17.85 38.77 -27.70
N ARG A 151 18.95 38.04 -27.45
CA ARG A 151 19.43 37.73 -26.10
C ARG A 151 19.73 39.04 -25.38
N LYS A 152 18.75 39.54 -24.64
CA LYS A 152 18.95 40.68 -23.72
C LYS A 152 20.02 40.26 -22.73
N ARG A 153 21.09 41.05 -22.65
CA ARG A 153 22.19 40.88 -21.69
C ARG A 153 21.60 40.93 -20.28
N ALA A 154 21.37 39.76 -19.70
CA ALA A 154 20.84 39.62 -18.36
C ALA A 154 21.89 40.12 -17.37
N GLY A 155 21.59 41.23 -16.69
CA GLY A 155 22.44 41.77 -15.63
C GLY A 155 22.53 40.81 -14.43
N LEU A 156 23.50 41.08 -13.56
CA LEU A 156 23.87 40.25 -12.40
C LEU A 156 22.73 39.96 -11.39
N PHE A 157 21.57 40.62 -11.53
CA PHE A 157 20.39 40.43 -10.69
C PHE A 157 19.28 39.54 -11.30
N ALA A 158 19.42 39.11 -12.56
CA ALA A 158 18.41 38.26 -13.22
C ALA A 158 18.33 36.83 -12.67
N ARG A 159 19.30 36.42 -11.84
CA ARG A 159 19.32 35.08 -11.20
C ARG A 159 18.43 34.97 -9.96
N ILE A 160 17.93 36.09 -9.41
CA ILE A 160 17.10 36.10 -8.20
C ILE A 160 15.59 36.01 -8.56
N ALA A 161 15.21 36.42 -9.77
CA ALA A 161 13.82 36.47 -10.23
C ALA A 161 13.49 35.47 -11.36
N ALA A 162 14.39 34.53 -11.67
CA ALA A 162 14.09 33.49 -12.64
C ALA A 162 13.10 32.49 -12.03
N PRO A 163 11.89 32.29 -12.61
CA PRO A 163 11.02 31.21 -12.19
C PRO A 163 11.80 29.89 -12.36
N LYS A 164 11.93 29.11 -11.28
CA LYS A 164 12.53 27.78 -11.37
C LYS A 164 11.75 27.02 -12.44
N LYS A 165 12.41 26.67 -13.54
CA LYS A 165 11.87 25.75 -14.55
C LYS A 165 11.42 24.51 -13.79
N ASP A 166 10.11 24.24 -13.80
CA ASP A 166 9.55 23.11 -13.06
C ASP A 166 10.28 21.84 -13.51
N LYS A 167 10.98 21.20 -12.57
CA LYS A 167 11.59 19.90 -12.82
C LYS A 167 10.45 18.95 -13.24
N PRO A 168 10.58 18.20 -14.35
CA PRO A 168 9.56 17.24 -14.75
C PRO A 168 9.22 16.34 -13.56
N ARG A 169 7.94 16.25 -13.19
CA ARG A 169 7.50 15.37 -12.11
C ARG A 169 7.52 13.95 -12.66
N THR A 170 8.27 13.08 -12.01
CA THR A 170 8.42 11.66 -12.40
C THR A 170 7.95 10.72 -11.30
N GLY A 171 7.28 11.25 -10.28
CA GLY A 171 6.70 10.45 -9.20
C GLY A 171 5.42 9.73 -9.64
N PRO A 172 4.88 8.83 -8.81
CA PRO A 172 3.62 8.14 -9.08
C PRO A 172 2.44 9.09 -9.33
N ASP A 173 2.51 10.32 -8.79
CA ASP A 173 1.50 11.38 -8.93
C ASP A 173 1.75 12.32 -10.13
N ALA A 174 2.56 11.91 -11.11
CA ALA A 174 2.94 12.76 -12.24
C ALA A 174 1.78 13.15 -13.16
N ALA A 175 0.71 12.35 -13.20
CA ALA A 175 -0.46 12.60 -14.04
C ALA A 175 -1.35 13.72 -13.45
N ASP A 176 -1.85 14.58 -14.34
CA ASP A 176 -2.87 15.58 -14.04
C ASP A 176 -4.26 15.06 -14.39
N VAL A 177 -5.22 15.30 -13.52
CA VAL A 177 -6.63 14.96 -13.75
C VAL A 177 -7.56 16.12 -13.37
N SER A 178 -8.70 16.17 -14.05
CA SER A 178 -9.77 17.12 -13.77
C SER A 178 -10.46 16.79 -12.46
N TYR A 179 -11.01 17.80 -11.79
CA TYR A 179 -11.79 17.60 -10.58
C TYR A 179 -13.01 16.69 -10.82
N GLY A 180 -13.22 15.71 -9.94
CA GLY A 180 -14.33 14.75 -10.04
C GLY A 180 -14.04 13.51 -10.90
N THR A 181 -12.84 13.40 -11.50
CA THR A 181 -12.40 12.16 -12.15
C THR A 181 -12.41 11.01 -11.15
N ILE A 182 -12.88 9.82 -11.53
CA ILE A 182 -12.72 8.60 -10.72
C ILE A 182 -11.45 7.90 -11.15
N LEU A 183 -10.52 7.65 -10.22
CA LEU A 183 -9.25 7.00 -10.53
C LEU A 183 -9.37 5.49 -10.36
N PRO A 184 -8.65 4.69 -11.16
CA PRO A 184 -8.48 3.27 -10.87
C PRO A 184 -7.87 3.07 -9.48
N TYR A 185 -8.25 1.99 -8.80
CA TYR A 185 -7.71 1.68 -7.48
C TYR A 185 -6.19 1.52 -7.53
N GLY A 186 -5.50 2.11 -6.55
CA GLY A 186 -4.04 2.14 -6.48
C GLY A 186 -3.36 3.23 -7.32
N VAL A 187 -4.13 4.03 -8.07
CA VAL A 187 -3.61 5.19 -8.80
C VAL A 187 -3.76 6.45 -7.97
N ILE A 188 -2.71 7.28 -7.97
CA ILE A 188 -2.71 8.63 -7.43
C ILE A 188 -2.44 9.62 -8.56
N ALA A 189 -3.17 10.73 -8.58
CA ALA A 189 -2.97 11.79 -9.56
C ALA A 189 -3.06 13.17 -8.93
N ARG A 190 -2.49 14.17 -9.59
CA ARG A 190 -2.57 15.57 -9.18
C ARG A 190 -3.87 16.19 -9.70
N VAL A 191 -4.54 16.97 -8.86
CA VAL A 191 -5.82 17.64 -9.18
C VAL A 191 -5.78 19.10 -8.70
N CYS A 192 -5.09 19.96 -9.44
CA CYS A 192 -4.92 21.36 -9.04
C CYS A 192 -6.24 22.14 -8.92
N GLU A 193 -7.27 21.75 -9.68
CA GLU A 193 -8.61 22.33 -9.61
C GLU A 193 -9.30 22.11 -8.25
N ALA A 194 -9.00 21.01 -7.56
CA ALA A 194 -9.61 20.65 -6.28
C ALA A 194 -9.37 21.70 -5.18
N ARG A 195 -8.28 22.49 -5.27
CA ARG A 195 -7.92 23.49 -4.26
C ARG A 195 -9.04 24.49 -3.96
N ARG A 196 -9.87 24.80 -4.96
CA ARG A 196 -10.97 25.79 -4.87
C ARG A 196 -12.35 25.13 -4.99
N LYS A 197 -12.42 23.81 -4.78
CA LYS A 197 -13.63 23.00 -4.92
C LYS A 197 -13.91 22.25 -3.61
N PRO A 198 -15.16 21.81 -3.37
CA PRO A 198 -15.51 21.12 -2.14
C PRO A 198 -14.94 19.70 -2.11
N MET A 199 -13.80 19.51 -1.46
CA MET A 199 -13.13 18.20 -1.32
C MET A 199 -13.83 17.22 -0.33
N GLY A 200 -14.88 17.67 0.36
CA GLY A 200 -15.55 16.92 1.42
C GLY A 200 -15.00 17.21 2.82
N ARG A 201 -15.14 16.25 3.74
CA ARG A 201 -14.78 16.43 5.16
C ARG A 201 -13.29 16.16 5.35
N LYS A 202 -12.61 17.02 6.11
CA LYS A 202 -11.26 16.71 6.60
C LYS A 202 -11.34 15.61 7.66
N VAL A 203 -10.77 14.45 7.37
CA VAL A 203 -10.86 13.27 8.24
C VAL A 203 -9.60 13.02 9.06
N GLU A 204 -8.43 13.42 8.54
CA GLU A 204 -7.16 13.16 9.23
C GLU A 204 -6.11 14.24 8.91
N LYS A 205 -5.15 14.42 9.82
CA LYS A 205 -3.91 15.18 9.60
C LYS A 205 -2.74 14.20 9.68
N ALA A 206 -1.80 14.29 8.75
CA ALA A 206 -0.59 13.47 8.83
C ALA A 206 0.33 13.95 9.96
N ASN A 207 1.21 13.06 10.44
CA ASN A 207 2.31 13.44 11.34
C ASN A 207 3.29 14.41 10.67
N ALA A 208 3.49 14.26 9.35
CA ALA A 208 4.25 15.22 8.58
C ALA A 208 3.51 16.56 8.50
N ARG A 209 4.25 17.65 8.73
CA ARG A 209 3.66 18.99 8.90
C ARG A 209 2.96 19.46 7.63
N GLY A 210 1.74 19.98 7.80
CA GLY A 210 0.99 20.66 6.74
C GLY A 210 0.13 19.75 5.87
N PHE A 211 0.16 18.43 6.07
CA PHE A 211 -0.66 17.49 5.32
C PHE A 211 -2.01 17.24 5.99
N ALA A 212 -3.05 17.18 5.16
CA ALA A 212 -4.40 16.82 5.58
C ALA A 212 -5.10 15.97 4.53
N LEU A 213 -5.82 14.97 5.01
CA LEU A 213 -6.65 14.05 4.24
C LEU A 213 -8.11 14.51 4.29
N PHE A 214 -8.74 14.57 3.14
CA PHE A 214 -10.14 14.86 2.96
C PHE A 214 -10.85 13.67 2.31
N ASP A 215 -12.05 13.39 2.79
CA ASP A 215 -12.94 12.35 2.31
C ASP A 215 -14.17 13.02 1.67
N SER A 216 -14.40 12.72 0.38
CA SER A 216 -15.54 13.26 -0.37
C SER A 216 -16.91 12.81 0.15
N ASN A 217 -17.00 11.64 0.79
CA ASN A 217 -18.25 11.11 1.34
C ASN A 217 -17.99 10.14 2.51
N PRO A 218 -17.66 10.65 3.70
CA PRO A 218 -17.18 9.83 4.81
C PRO A 218 -18.24 8.93 5.45
N ASP A 219 -19.51 9.10 5.11
CA ASP A 219 -20.61 8.29 5.63
C ASP A 219 -20.92 7.09 4.70
N SER A 220 -20.16 6.93 3.60
CA SER A 220 -20.30 5.83 2.66
C SER A 220 -19.34 4.67 2.95
N ALA A 221 -19.79 3.45 2.67
CA ALA A 221 -18.94 2.26 2.62
C ALA A 221 -18.33 1.98 1.23
N ALA A 222 -18.81 2.68 0.19
CA ALA A 222 -18.38 2.48 -1.19
C ALA A 222 -17.03 3.17 -1.48
N PRO A 223 -16.30 2.72 -2.53
CA PRO A 223 -15.15 3.44 -3.04
C PRO A 223 -15.50 4.86 -3.44
N ARG A 224 -14.71 5.81 -2.98
CA ARG A 224 -14.92 7.24 -3.17
C ARG A 224 -13.60 7.98 -3.24
N THR A 225 -13.70 9.25 -3.59
CA THR A 225 -12.53 10.09 -3.79
C THR A 225 -12.00 10.60 -2.46
N PHE A 226 -10.69 10.45 -2.26
CA PHE A 226 -9.95 11.10 -1.19
C PHE A 226 -9.00 12.13 -1.77
N TYR A 227 -8.85 13.25 -1.07
CA TYR A 227 -7.91 14.30 -1.44
C TYR A 227 -6.85 14.47 -0.35
N LEU A 228 -5.59 14.41 -0.75
CA LEU A 228 -4.45 14.71 0.09
C LEU A 228 -3.89 16.08 -0.26
N THR A 229 -3.78 16.94 0.75
CA THR A 229 -3.28 18.32 0.63
C THR A 229 -1.97 18.49 1.40
N GLY A 230 -1.27 19.61 1.19
CA GLY A 230 0.00 19.92 1.88
C GLY A 230 1.24 19.87 0.99
N PHE A 231 1.06 19.52 -0.29
CA PHE A 231 2.14 19.48 -1.28
C PHE A 231 2.68 20.88 -1.62
N PRO A 232 3.99 21.03 -1.91
CA PRO A 232 4.65 22.33 -2.12
C PRO A 232 4.20 23.04 -3.41
N ASP A 233 3.65 22.31 -4.38
CA ASP A 233 3.05 22.88 -5.59
C ASP A 233 1.62 23.39 -5.35
N GLY A 234 1.08 23.23 -4.13
CA GLY A 234 -0.24 23.70 -3.75
C GLY A 234 -1.41 22.92 -4.37
N CYS A 235 -1.12 21.88 -5.15
CA CYS A 235 -2.15 21.05 -5.78
C CYS A 235 -2.50 19.85 -4.90
N PRO A 236 -3.79 19.58 -4.62
CA PRO A 236 -4.18 18.34 -3.99
C PRO A 236 -3.83 17.12 -4.85
N ARG A 237 -3.58 15.98 -4.19
CA ARG A 237 -3.49 14.67 -4.82
C ARG A 237 -4.79 13.93 -4.58
N GLN A 238 -5.23 13.20 -5.58
CA GLN A 238 -6.45 12.43 -5.54
C GLN A 238 -6.16 10.94 -5.63
N LEU A 239 -6.93 10.15 -4.91
CA LEU A 239 -6.99 8.69 -5.03
C LEU A 239 -8.43 8.21 -4.80
N THR A 240 -8.74 6.99 -5.25
CA THR A 240 -10.05 6.37 -5.05
C THR A 240 -9.89 5.09 -4.21
N ALA A 241 -10.65 5.00 -3.12
CA ALA A 241 -10.60 3.88 -2.17
C ALA A 241 -11.90 3.81 -1.35
N ALA A 242 -12.16 2.71 -0.65
CA ALA A 242 -13.22 2.64 0.37
C ALA A 242 -12.76 3.17 1.73
N SER A 243 -11.46 3.08 2.03
CA SER A 243 -10.85 3.65 3.24
C SER A 243 -9.40 4.04 2.99
N VAL A 244 -8.92 5.04 3.74
CA VAL A 244 -7.55 5.54 3.70
C VAL A 244 -7.07 5.77 5.13
N LEU A 245 -5.88 5.26 5.44
CA LEU A 245 -5.21 5.43 6.73
C LEU A 245 -3.84 6.05 6.51
N LEU A 246 -3.49 7.07 7.30
CA LEU A 246 -2.13 7.62 7.28
C LEU A 246 -1.25 6.87 8.30
N GLY A 247 -0.14 6.32 7.83
CA GLY A 247 0.79 5.52 8.62
C GLY A 247 2.04 6.30 9.01
N ALA A 248 2.41 6.24 10.29
CA ALA A 248 3.66 6.79 10.78
C ALA A 248 4.85 5.84 10.47
N PRO A 249 6.05 6.36 10.14
CA PRO A 249 7.25 5.56 10.03
C PRO A 249 7.52 4.66 11.25
N SER A 250 7.29 5.14 12.48
CA SER A 250 7.49 4.32 13.69
C SER A 250 6.63 3.06 13.70
N PHE A 251 5.36 3.19 13.33
CA PHE A 251 4.44 2.05 13.23
C PHE A 251 4.85 1.09 12.10
N TYR A 252 5.24 1.64 10.94
CA TYR A 252 5.77 0.84 9.84
C TYR A 252 6.99 0.02 10.27
N GLU A 253 7.95 0.62 11.00
CA GLU A 253 9.15 -0.07 11.48
C GLU A 253 8.84 -1.13 12.54
N GLN A 254 7.90 -0.86 13.43
CA GLN A 254 7.46 -1.83 14.44
C GLN A 254 6.91 -3.10 13.77
N LEU A 255 6.15 -2.93 12.69
CA LEU A 255 5.58 -4.03 11.93
C LEU A 255 6.65 -4.77 11.10
N HIS A 256 7.51 -4.05 10.37
CA HIS A 256 8.48 -4.65 9.43
C HIS A 256 9.77 -5.19 10.06
N TYR A 257 10.23 -4.63 11.18
CA TYR A 257 11.41 -5.16 11.89
C TYR A 257 11.05 -6.01 13.12
N GLY A 258 9.76 -6.14 13.42
CA GLY A 258 9.25 -7.08 14.41
C GLY A 258 9.29 -8.54 13.93
N PRO A 259 8.93 -9.50 14.81
CA PRO A 259 8.95 -10.94 14.47
C PRO A 259 8.12 -11.31 13.24
N ALA A 260 6.97 -10.66 13.06
CA ALA A 260 6.06 -10.89 11.93
C ALA A 260 6.52 -10.24 10.61
N GLY A 261 7.51 -9.35 10.65
CA GLY A 261 7.88 -8.51 9.50
C GLY A 261 8.38 -9.27 8.28
N LYS A 262 8.92 -10.48 8.49
CA LYS A 262 9.44 -11.34 7.41
C LYS A 262 8.36 -11.89 6.49
N HIS A 263 7.11 -11.92 6.93
CA HIS A 263 5.97 -12.47 6.20
C HIS A 263 5.11 -11.38 5.54
N LEU A 264 5.51 -10.12 5.67
CA LEU A 264 4.77 -9.00 5.09
C LEU A 264 5.11 -8.83 3.62
N ALA A 265 4.10 -8.41 2.85
CA ALA A 265 4.26 -8.04 1.45
C ALA A 265 5.30 -6.91 1.30
N TYR A 266 6.31 -7.17 0.47
CA TYR A 266 7.40 -6.24 0.16
C TYR A 266 7.26 -5.69 -1.26
N GLY A 267 7.37 -4.38 -1.42
CA GLY A 267 7.14 -3.66 -2.67
C GLY A 267 8.03 -2.43 -2.84
N ASP A 268 7.65 -1.56 -3.78
CA ASP A 268 8.47 -0.41 -4.16
C ASP A 268 8.47 0.71 -3.10
N THR A 269 7.40 0.80 -2.32
CA THR A 269 7.31 1.68 -1.14
C THR A 269 8.33 1.31 -0.08
N ASP A 270 8.55 0.02 0.18
CA ASP A 270 9.54 -0.45 1.16
C ASP A 270 10.98 -0.16 0.68
N LYS A 271 11.24 -0.37 -0.62
CA LYS A 271 12.54 -0.02 -1.23
C LYS A 271 12.81 1.49 -1.14
N ALA A 272 11.79 2.32 -1.39
CA ALA A 272 11.90 3.76 -1.28
C ALA A 272 12.09 4.18 0.19
N TYR A 273 11.36 3.56 1.11
CA TYR A 273 11.48 3.81 2.54
C TYR A 273 12.89 3.51 3.07
N GLU A 274 13.48 2.35 2.72
CA GLU A 274 14.85 2.01 3.11
C GLU A 274 15.87 3.07 2.65
N LYS A 275 15.69 3.64 1.46
CA LYS A 275 16.55 4.73 0.95
C LYS A 275 16.38 5.99 1.80
N VAL A 276 15.14 6.41 2.05
CA VAL A 276 14.86 7.60 2.89
C VAL A 276 15.41 7.40 4.30
N LYS A 277 15.11 6.26 4.93
CA LYS A 277 15.58 5.89 6.27
C LYS A 277 17.11 5.89 6.34
N SER A 278 17.80 5.33 5.36
CA SER A 278 19.28 5.36 5.33
C SER A 278 19.83 6.79 5.28
N ARG A 279 19.16 7.72 4.58
CA ARG A 279 19.57 9.11 4.44
C ARG A 279 19.31 9.92 5.70
N VAL A 280 18.11 9.79 6.28
CA VAL A 280 17.69 10.57 7.45
C VAL A 280 18.30 10.01 8.73
N CYS A 281 18.24 8.69 8.90
CA CYS A 281 18.64 8.04 10.13
C CYS A 281 20.12 7.62 10.11
N GLY A 282 20.69 7.34 8.93
CA GLY A 282 22.00 6.68 8.81
C GLY A 282 21.93 5.18 9.11
N ALA A 283 20.72 4.60 9.17
CA ALA A 283 20.51 3.19 9.46
C ALA A 283 20.95 2.31 8.28
N ARG A 284 21.55 1.15 8.59
CA ARG A 284 21.85 0.12 7.58
C ARG A 284 20.55 -0.51 7.07
N LYS A 285 20.61 -1.12 5.88
CA LYS A 285 19.48 -1.85 5.29
C LYS A 285 18.95 -2.91 6.27
N GLY A 286 17.63 -2.99 6.43
CA GLY A 286 17.00 -3.98 7.31
C GLY A 286 17.17 -3.73 8.81
N LYS A 287 17.64 -2.53 9.20
CA LYS A 287 17.71 -2.09 10.60
C LYS A 287 16.79 -0.90 10.86
N PRO A 288 16.15 -0.80 12.03
CA PRO A 288 15.28 0.33 12.37
C PRO A 288 16.07 1.65 12.44
N CYS A 289 15.37 2.76 12.27
CA CYS A 289 15.89 4.13 12.38
C CYS A 289 16.40 4.45 13.79
N GLY A 290 15.83 3.83 14.83
CA GLY A 290 16.20 4.03 16.23
C GLY A 290 15.83 5.42 16.74
N SER A 291 16.74 6.08 17.45
CA SER A 291 16.47 7.37 18.13
C SER A 291 16.10 8.53 17.19
N LYS A 292 16.39 8.41 15.89
CA LYS A 292 16.06 9.43 14.88
C LYS A 292 14.66 9.25 14.28
N ILE A 293 13.86 8.29 14.75
CA ILE A 293 12.54 8.00 14.17
C ILE A 293 11.66 9.26 14.17
N GLY A 294 11.60 10.00 15.28
CA GLY A 294 10.84 11.25 15.35
C GLY A 294 11.35 12.38 14.43
N GLN A 295 12.59 12.30 13.91
CA GLN A 295 13.05 13.19 12.84
C GLN A 295 12.50 12.75 11.48
N LEU A 296 12.47 11.45 11.21
CA LEU A 296 11.93 10.88 9.98
C LEU A 296 10.42 11.17 9.82
N GLU A 297 9.64 11.06 10.90
CA GLU A 297 8.19 11.28 10.88
C GLU A 297 7.77 12.73 10.61
N LYS A 298 8.67 13.70 10.80
CA LYS A 298 8.37 15.13 10.53
C LYS A 298 8.11 15.40 9.06
N SER A 299 8.67 14.58 8.18
CA SER A 299 8.56 14.76 6.74
C SER A 299 8.19 13.50 5.98
N THR A 300 8.01 12.35 6.65
CA THR A 300 7.74 11.06 6.02
C THR A 300 6.49 10.43 6.62
N PHE A 301 5.60 9.92 5.77
CA PHE A 301 4.45 9.13 6.18
C PHE A 301 3.99 8.23 5.03
N PHE A 302 3.23 7.21 5.39
CA PHE A 302 2.60 6.28 4.46
C PHE A 302 1.14 6.65 4.27
N VAL A 303 0.60 6.36 3.10
CA VAL A 303 -0.83 6.41 2.81
C VAL A 303 -1.26 5.00 2.43
N ASN A 304 -2.01 4.35 3.32
CA ASN A 304 -2.56 3.02 3.08
C ASN A 304 -4.00 3.15 2.62
N THR A 305 -4.33 2.56 1.48
CA THR A 305 -5.65 2.65 0.85
C THR A 305 -6.22 1.25 0.69
N TYR A 306 -7.49 1.07 1.01
CA TYR A 306 -8.19 -0.21 0.94
C TYR A 306 -9.34 -0.14 -0.06
N GLU A 307 -9.43 -1.13 -0.93
CA GLU A 307 -10.46 -1.16 -1.99
C GLU A 307 -11.87 -1.36 -1.41
N ARG A 308 -11.98 -2.13 -0.31
CA ARG A 308 -13.24 -2.48 0.36
C ARG A 308 -13.08 -2.33 1.86
N LEU A 309 -14.15 -1.99 2.57
CA LEU A 309 -14.15 -2.03 4.03
C LEU A 309 -14.05 -3.49 4.51
N GLY A 310 -13.24 -3.71 5.56
CA GLY A 310 -13.03 -5.04 6.15
C GLY A 310 -12.09 -5.97 5.36
N GLY A 311 -11.73 -5.63 4.12
CA GLY A 311 -10.80 -6.42 3.30
C GLY A 311 -9.37 -5.88 3.34
N ASN A 312 -8.40 -6.73 3.67
CA ASN A 312 -6.96 -6.41 3.68
C ASN A 312 -6.11 -7.40 2.87
N ALA A 313 -6.72 -8.31 2.10
CA ALA A 313 -6.01 -9.26 1.24
C ALA A 313 -5.17 -8.55 0.17
N ARG A 314 -5.64 -7.38 -0.31
CA ARG A 314 -4.93 -6.51 -1.23
C ARG A 314 -5.11 -5.06 -0.79
N TRP A 315 -4.03 -4.30 -0.79
CA TRP A 315 -4.06 -2.87 -0.48
C TRP A 315 -3.07 -2.09 -1.35
N SER A 316 -3.27 -0.78 -1.49
CA SER A 316 -2.31 0.11 -2.13
C SER A 316 -1.68 0.99 -1.07
N GLU A 317 -0.35 1.01 -1.05
CA GLU A 317 0.48 1.81 -0.17
C GLU A 317 1.21 2.88 -0.97
N LEU A 318 1.27 4.10 -0.45
CA LEU A 318 2.08 5.19 -1.01
C LEU A 318 3.05 5.71 0.04
N LEU A 319 4.26 6.07 -0.38
CA LEU A 319 5.25 6.72 0.47
C LEU A 319 5.38 8.19 0.10
N ILE A 320 5.18 9.07 1.08
CA ILE A 320 5.37 10.50 0.93
C ILE A 320 6.54 10.94 1.79
N HIS A 321 7.46 11.69 1.20
CA HIS A 321 8.62 12.27 1.88
C HIS A 321 8.90 13.68 1.34
N ASP A 322 9.11 14.65 2.22
CA ASP A 322 9.51 16.02 1.88
C ASP A 322 8.61 16.71 0.83
N GLY A 323 7.31 16.41 0.81
CA GLY A 323 6.40 17.03 -0.16
C GLY A 323 6.30 16.30 -1.50
N GLU A 324 6.88 15.11 -1.63
CA GLU A 324 6.87 14.33 -2.87
C GLU A 324 6.29 12.93 -2.64
N VAL A 325 5.52 12.43 -3.60
CA VAL A 325 5.13 11.02 -3.64
C VAL A 325 6.31 10.26 -4.24
N LEU A 326 7.01 9.47 -3.42
CA LEU A 326 8.24 8.80 -3.85
C LEU A 326 7.99 7.45 -4.51
N ALA A 327 6.96 6.73 -4.05
CA ALA A 327 6.61 5.41 -4.53
C ALA A 327 5.15 5.11 -4.23
N ALA A 328 4.56 4.26 -5.07
CA ALA A 328 3.28 3.63 -4.87
C ALA A 328 3.47 2.13 -5.12
N SER A 329 2.83 1.28 -4.32
CA SER A 329 2.90 -0.16 -4.46
C SER A 329 1.54 -0.76 -4.13
N LEU A 330 1.09 -1.63 -5.01
CA LEU A 330 -0.01 -2.52 -4.73
C LEU A 330 0.55 -3.78 -4.06
N LYS A 331 0.02 -4.14 -2.90
CA LYS A 331 0.49 -5.24 -2.07
C LYS A 331 -0.65 -6.25 -1.85
N SER A 332 -0.29 -7.53 -1.71
CA SER A 332 -1.22 -8.61 -1.38
C SER A 332 -0.62 -9.53 -0.33
N ASN A 333 -1.49 -10.12 0.49
CA ASN A 333 -1.15 -11.21 1.40
C ASN A 333 -1.53 -12.51 0.70
N ASP A 334 -0.63 -13.04 -0.12
CA ASP A 334 -0.75 -14.37 -0.74
C ASP A 334 0.11 -15.40 0.02
#